data_AF-A0A0X3UQI4-F1
#
_entry.id   AF-A0A0X3UQI4-F1
#
_cell.length_a   1.000
_cell.length_b   1.000
_cell.length_c   1.000
_cell.angle_alpha   90.00
_cell.angle_beta   90.00
_cell.angle_gamma   90.00
#
_symmetry.space_group_name_H-M   'P 1'
#
loop_
_entity.id
_entity.type
_entity.pdbx_description
1 polymer ?
#
loop_
_entity_poly.entity_id
_entity_poly.type
_entity_poly.pdbx_seq_one_letter_code
_entity_poly.pdbx_strand_id
1 'polypeptide(L)'
;MTVPSDPSEDSAGSAPRRRPQQRKQVLLRLDPSVYEALARWAGDELRSANAQIEFLLRRALAEAGRLPGEAKPIPRRGRPPGNPPEPQ
;
A
#
# COMPACT_ATOMS: atom_id res chain seq x y z
N MET A 1 50.09 -12.79 -27.83
CA MET A 1 48.96 -12.30 -28.65
C MET A 1 47.81 -12.03 -27.69
N THR A 2 47.48 -10.75 -27.55
CA THR A 2 46.25 -10.09 -27.04
C THR A 2 44.97 -10.90 -27.33
N VAL A 3 43.88 -10.90 -26.57
CA VAL A 3 43.17 -9.89 -25.75
C VAL A 3 42.25 -10.62 -24.74
N PRO A 4 41.83 -9.97 -23.64
CA PRO A 4 40.89 -10.51 -22.65
C PRO A 4 39.45 -10.49 -23.22
N SER A 5 38.60 -11.43 -22.79
CA SER A 5 37.17 -11.36 -23.09
C SER A 5 36.43 -10.87 -21.86
N ASP A 6 35.83 -9.68 -22.02
CA ASP A 6 35.00 -8.95 -21.07
C ASP A 6 33.83 -9.77 -20.50
N PRO A 7 33.38 -9.45 -19.27
CA PRO A 7 32.18 -10.00 -18.69
C PRO A 7 30.96 -9.37 -19.41
N SER A 8 30.11 -10.21 -20.00
CA SER A 8 28.85 -9.73 -20.55
C SER A 8 27.92 -9.34 -19.40
N GLU A 9 27.74 -8.02 -19.27
CA GLU A 9 26.77 -7.37 -18.42
C GLU A 9 25.35 -7.81 -18.80
N ASP A 10 24.77 -8.74 -18.03
CA ASP A 10 23.33 -8.92 -18.01
C ASP A 10 22.69 -7.73 -17.28
N SER A 11 22.57 -6.62 -18.00
CA SER A 11 21.69 -5.50 -17.67
C SER A 11 20.22 -5.92 -17.78
N ALA A 12 19.79 -6.79 -16.87
CA ALA A 12 18.37 -7.00 -16.61
C ALA A 12 17.84 -5.75 -15.92
N GLY A 13 17.25 -4.85 -16.71
CA GLY A 13 16.60 -3.62 -16.25
C GLY A 13 15.71 -3.87 -15.04
N SER A 14 16.22 -3.51 -13.87
CA SER A 14 15.48 -3.51 -12.62
C SER A 14 14.46 -2.38 -12.73
N ALA A 15 13.24 -2.72 -13.16
CA ALA A 15 12.11 -1.78 -13.14
C ALA A 15 12.10 -1.10 -11.76
N PRO A 16 12.10 0.25 -11.70
CA PRO A 16 12.32 0.95 -10.44
C PRO A 16 11.23 0.54 -9.47
N ARG A 17 11.62 -0.18 -8.40
CA ARG A 17 10.73 -0.53 -7.29
C ARG A 17 10.17 0.79 -6.75
N ARG A 18 8.91 1.07 -7.08
CA ARG A 18 8.22 2.32 -6.71
C ARG A 18 8.31 2.46 -5.20
N ARG A 19 9.04 3.45 -4.72
CA ARG A 19 9.31 3.66 -3.29
C ARG A 19 7.99 3.65 -2.50
N PRO A 20 7.95 3.04 -1.30
CA PRO A 20 6.76 3.04 -0.47
C PRO A 20 6.42 4.48 -0.08
N GLN A 21 5.37 5.02 -0.71
CA GLN A 21 4.78 6.29 -0.31
C GLN A 21 4.28 6.18 1.12
N GLN A 22 4.74 7.09 1.97
CA GLN A 22 4.33 7.17 3.37
C GLN A 22 2.84 7.46 3.44
N ARG A 23 2.11 6.71 4.29
CA ARG A 23 0.68 6.93 4.49
C ARG A 23 0.48 8.24 5.24
N LYS A 24 -0.43 9.08 4.74
CA LYS A 24 -0.81 10.32 5.42
C LYS A 24 -1.66 9.97 6.64
N GLN A 25 -1.25 10.44 7.82
CA GLN A 25 -2.06 10.35 9.03
C GLN A 25 -2.96 11.59 9.12
N VAL A 26 -4.25 11.39 9.37
CA VAL A 26 -5.25 12.46 9.47
C VAL A 26 -6.10 12.21 10.70
N LEU A 27 -6.35 13.25 11.50
CA LEU A 27 -7.30 13.20 12.61
C LEU A 27 -8.72 13.33 12.05
N LEU A 28 -9.53 12.28 12.25
CA LEU A 28 -10.95 12.27 11.87
C LEU A 28 -11.79 12.60 13.08
N ARG A 29 -12.73 13.54 12.94
CA ARG A 29 -13.80 13.76 13.91
C ARG A 29 -15.00 12.96 13.48
N LEU A 30 -15.39 12.00 14.30
CA LEU A 30 -16.54 11.13 14.06
C LEU A 30 -17.44 11.18 15.28
N ASP A 31 -18.73 11.00 15.05
CA ASP A 31 -19.65 10.68 16.14
C ASP A 31 -19.22 9.35 16.79
N PRO A 32 -19.18 9.25 18.13
CA PRO A 32 -18.76 8.02 18.80
C PRO A 32 -19.59 6.80 18.42
N SER A 33 -20.91 6.94 18.25
CA SER A 33 -21.78 5.82 17.89
C SER A 33 -21.49 5.29 16.48
N VAL A 34 -21.13 6.19 15.56
CA VAL A 34 -20.71 5.82 14.21
C VAL A 34 -19.38 5.07 14.24
N TYR A 35 -18.43 5.52 15.06
CA TYR A 35 -17.16 4.81 15.23
C TYR A 35 -17.38 3.40 15.77
N GLU A 36 -18.23 3.24 16.79
CA GLU A 36 -18.55 1.92 17.36
C GLU A 36 -19.21 0.97 16.35
N ALA A 37 -20.11 1.49 15.50
CA ALA A 37 -20.71 0.71 14.43
C ALA A 37 -19.67 0.24 13.41
N LEU A 38 -18.75 1.13 13.00
CA LEU A 38 -17.65 0.80 12.09
C LEU A 38 -16.67 -0.20 12.71
N ALA A 39 -16.35 -0.06 13.99
CA ALA A 39 -15.45 -0.96 14.71
C ALA A 39 -16.04 -2.38 14.80
N ARG A 40 -17.33 -2.48 15.12
CA ARG A 40 -18.06 -3.76 15.15
C ARG A 40 -18.06 -4.44 13.77
N TRP A 41 -18.45 -3.71 12.74
CA TRP A 41 -18.43 -4.24 11.37
C TRP A 41 -17.03 -4.67 10.91
N ALA A 42 -16.01 -3.88 11.26
CA ALA A 42 -14.63 -4.27 11.00
C ALA A 42 -14.27 -5.59 11.71
N GLY A 43 -14.71 -5.77 12.96
CA GLY A 43 -14.54 -7.02 13.72
C GLY A 43 -15.14 -8.23 13.01
N ASP A 44 -16.37 -8.09 12.51
CA ASP A 44 -17.10 -9.15 11.80
C ASP A 44 -16.37 -9.59 10.51
N GLU A 45 -15.72 -8.65 9.82
CA GLU A 45 -14.94 -8.91 8.60
C GLU A 45 -13.47 -9.26 8.87
N LEU A 46 -13.09 -9.41 10.14
CA LEU A 46 -11.71 -9.53 10.57
C LEU A 46 -10.86 -8.41 9.95
N ARG A 47 -11.17 -7.15 10.19
CA ARG A 47 -10.37 -5.99 9.75
C ARG A 47 -10.10 -5.09 10.94
N SER A 48 -9.05 -4.28 10.84
CA SER A 48 -8.95 -3.14 11.76
C SER A 48 -9.96 -2.07 11.36
N ALA A 49 -10.40 -1.25 12.31
CA ALA A 49 -11.29 -0.12 12.03
C ALA A 49 -10.71 0.80 10.95
N ASN A 50 -9.40 1.09 10.98
CA ASN A 50 -8.74 1.90 9.95
C ASN A 50 -8.77 1.25 8.55
N ALA A 51 -8.61 -0.08 8.47
CA ALA A 51 -8.71 -0.78 7.20
C ALA A 51 -10.14 -0.76 6.66
N GLN A 52 -11.15 -0.85 7.54
CA GLN A 52 -12.55 -0.74 7.16
C GLN A 52 -12.88 0.67 6.64
N ILE A 53 -12.46 1.71 7.36
CA ILE A 53 -12.64 3.11 6.95
C ILE A 53 -12.00 3.36 5.57
N GLU A 54 -10.75 2.93 5.37
CA GLU A 54 -10.06 3.07 4.08
C GLU A 54 -10.80 2.35 2.94
N PHE A 55 -11.29 1.14 3.19
CA PHE A 55 -12.08 0.39 2.21
C PHE A 55 -13.35 1.15 1.81
N LEU A 56 -14.10 1.67 2.78
CA LEU A 56 -15.33 2.42 2.54
C LEU A 56 -15.08 3.71 1.76
N LEU A 57 -14.03 4.46 2.13
CA LEU A 57 -13.66 5.70 1.44
C LEU A 57 -13.29 5.42 -0.03
N ARG A 58 -12.50 4.38 -0.29
CA ARG A 58 -12.13 4.00 -1.67
C ARG A 58 -13.33 3.56 -2.47
N ARG A 59 -14.21 2.75 -1.88
CA ARG A 59 -15.44 2.29 -2.51
C ARG A 59 -16.33 3.49 -2.87
N ALA A 60 -16.58 4.40 -1.92
CA ALA A 60 -17.39 5.59 -2.16
C ALA A 60 -16.78 6.50 -3.24
N LEU A 61 -15.45 6.67 -3.25
CA LEU A 61 -14.77 7.42 -4.32
C LEU A 61 -14.90 6.73 -5.69
N ALA A 62 -14.80 5.41 -5.74
CA ALA A 62 -14.95 4.66 -6.98
C ALA A 62 -16.39 4.75 -7.52
N GLU A 63 -17.38 4.54 -6.66
CA GLU A 63 -18.80 4.67 -6.99
C GLU A 63 -19.15 6.09 -7.46
N ALA A 64 -18.51 7.11 -6.88
CA ALA A 64 -18.66 8.50 -7.31
C ALA A 64 -17.85 8.86 -8.58
N GLY A 65 -17.05 7.95 -9.14
CA GLY A 65 -16.17 8.22 -10.28
C GLY A 65 -15.00 9.19 -9.97
N ARG A 66 -14.62 9.29 -8.69
CA ARG A 66 -13.61 10.23 -8.17
C ARG A 66 -12.34 9.55 -7.66
N LEU A 67 -12.25 8.23 -7.79
CA LEU A 67 -11.04 7.50 -7.35
C LEU A 67 -9.85 7.90 -8.24
N PRO A 68 -8.74 8.42 -7.68
CA PRO A 68 -7.57 8.76 -8.47
C PRO A 68 -6.96 7.51 -9.12
N GLY A 69 -6.61 7.59 -10.41
CA GLY A 69 -6.01 6.48 -11.16
C GLY A 69 -4.67 5.98 -10.61
N GLU A 70 -3.96 6.80 -9.82
CA GLU A 70 -2.70 6.44 -9.18
C GLU A 70 -2.84 5.79 -7.80
N ALA A 71 -4.07 5.64 -7.29
CA ALA A 71 -4.31 5.10 -5.97
C ALA A 71 -3.78 3.65 -5.87
N LYS A 72 -2.78 3.44 -5.00
CA LYS A 72 -2.20 2.10 -4.77
C LYS A 72 -3.28 1.12 -4.27
N PRO A 73 -3.22 -0.17 -4.64
CA PRO A 73 -4.14 -1.19 -4.13
C PRO A 73 -4.02 -1.33 -2.61
N ILE A 74 -5.10 -1.78 -1.96
CA ILE A 74 -5.12 -2.06 -0.52
C ILE A 74 -4.12 -3.20 -0.25
N PRO A 75 -3.11 -3.00 0.61
CA PRO A 75 -2.11 -4.02 0.88
C PRO A 75 -2.74 -5.24 1.57
N ARG A 76 -2.26 -6.43 1.19
CA ARG A 76 -2.74 -7.70 1.75
C ARG A 76 -2.36 -7.82 3.23
N ARG A 77 -3.19 -8.54 3.99
CA ARG A 77 -2.96 -8.79 5.43
C ARG A 77 -1.66 -9.59 5.62
N GLY A 78 -0.93 -9.29 6.70
CA GLY A 78 0.06 -10.22 7.28
C GLY A 78 1.53 -10.08 6.86
N ARG A 79 1.91 -9.23 5.89
CA ARG A 79 3.35 -9.04 5.60
C ARG A 79 3.68 -7.59 5.23
N PRO A 80 4.38 -6.84 6.10
CA PRO A 80 5.10 -5.65 5.66
C PRO A 80 6.08 -6.06 4.55
N PRO A 81 6.20 -5.29 3.45
CA PRO A 81 7.26 -5.52 2.48
C PRO A 81 8.61 -5.45 3.23
N GLY A 82 9.44 -6.49 3.10
CA GLY A 82 10.75 -6.51 3.73
C GLY A 82 11.63 -5.37 3.21
N ASN A 83 12.42 -4.75 4.09
CA ASN A 83 13.44 -3.79 3.67
C ASN A 83 14.43 -4.50 2.73
N PRO A 84 14.88 -3.85 1.64
CA PRO A 84 16.04 -4.35 0.89
C PRO A 84 17.27 -4.33 1.80
N PRO A 85 18.21 -5.29 1.66
CA PRO A 85 19.43 -5.32 2.46
C PRO A 85 20.23 -4.02 2.27
N GLU A 86 20.70 -3.45 3.38
CA GLU A 86 21.64 -2.32 3.33
C GLU A 86 22.97 -2.81 2.73
N PRO A 87 23.53 -2.12 1.73
CA PRO A 87 24.91 -2.35 1.32
C PRO A 87 25.84 -1.86 2.45
N GLN A 88 26.73 -2.75 2.90
CA GLN A 88 27.79 -2.46 3.86
C GLN A 88 28.85 -1.52 3.27
#